data_AF-A0AA43XJ50-F1
#
_entry.id   AF-A0AA43XJ50-F1
#
_cell.length_a   1.000
_cell.length_b   1.000
_cell.length_c   1.000
_cell.angle_alpha   90.00
_cell.angle_beta   90.00
_cell.angle_gamma   90.00
#
_symmetry.space_group_name_H-M   'P 1'
#
loop_
_entity.id
_entity.type
_entity.pdbx_description
1 polymer ?
#
loop_
_entity_poly.entity_id
_entity_poly.type
_entity_poly.pdbx_seq_one_letter_code
_entity_poly.pdbx_strand_id
1 'polypeptide(L)'
;MMQYLTKKINNRKGFTLIELIVVIAILAILALIALPRLSQFISDAGESADDATAAVIYRAASAYIASNPNLEALDVSEIQKYVDDSTVNVSDAKITPEKDGDKIIGIEKVEYESGAYPDS
;
A
#
# COMPACT_ATOMS: atom_id res chain seq x y z
N MET A 1 -37.43 -22.68 -52.26
CA MET A 1 -36.14 -21.95 -52.10
C MET A 1 -35.77 -21.78 -50.61
N MET A 2 -35.89 -22.83 -49.79
CA MET A 2 -35.64 -22.73 -48.34
C MET A 2 -35.03 -24.02 -47.76
N GLN A 3 -34.02 -24.60 -48.43
CA GLN A 3 -33.31 -25.79 -47.93
C GLN A 3 -31.80 -25.58 -47.73
N TYR A 4 -31.31 -24.36 -47.93
CA TYR A 4 -29.87 -24.05 -47.86
C TYR A 4 -29.38 -23.46 -46.52
N LEU A 5 -30.27 -23.23 -45.54
CA LEU A 5 -29.91 -22.57 -44.28
C LEU A 5 -29.62 -23.52 -43.11
N THR A 6 -29.80 -24.85 -43.24
CA THR A 6 -29.76 -25.76 -42.06
C THR A 6 -28.57 -26.74 -42.05
N LYS A 7 -27.47 -26.46 -42.76
CA LYS A 7 -26.35 -27.42 -42.88
C LYS A 7 -25.09 -27.12 -42.04
N LYS A 8 -25.15 -26.34 -40.95
CA LYS A 8 -23.91 -26.08 -40.19
C LYS A 8 -24.06 -25.69 -38.72
N ILE A 9 -24.56 -26.56 -37.84
CA ILE A 9 -24.35 -26.41 -36.37
C ILE A 9 -24.09 -27.75 -35.65
N ASN A 10 -23.45 -28.74 -36.27
CA ASN A 10 -23.12 -30.01 -35.61
C ASN A 10 -21.60 -30.28 -35.52
N ASN A 11 -20.82 -29.27 -35.12
CA ASN A 11 -19.40 -29.46 -34.78
C ASN A 11 -19.12 -29.11 -33.31
N ARG A 12 -19.95 -29.64 -32.41
CA ARG A 12 -19.73 -29.57 -30.96
C ARG A 12 -18.56 -30.51 -30.60
N LYS A 13 -17.33 -30.09 -30.88
CA LYS A 13 -16.15 -30.65 -30.21
C LYS A 13 -16.26 -30.23 -28.74
N GLY A 14 -16.94 -31.04 -27.94
CA GLY A 14 -17.03 -30.85 -26.50
C GLY A 14 -15.66 -31.02 -25.87
N PHE A 15 -15.34 -30.13 -24.93
CA PHE A 15 -14.17 -30.26 -24.09
C PHE A 15 -14.26 -31.57 -23.30
N THR A 16 -13.17 -32.33 -23.21
CA THR A 16 -13.20 -33.56 -22.43
C THR A 16 -13.13 -33.23 -20.93
N LEU A 17 -13.82 -34.00 -20.08
CA LEU A 17 -13.74 -33.80 -18.63
C LEU A 17 -12.31 -33.98 -18.11
N ILE A 18 -11.51 -34.84 -18.75
CA ILE A 18 -10.12 -35.06 -18.38
C ILE A 18 -9.24 -33.84 -18.68
N GLU A 19 -9.45 -33.15 -19.80
CA GLU A 19 -8.73 -31.89 -20.08
C GLU A 19 -9.05 -30.83 -19.02
N LEU A 20 -10.30 -30.77 -18.53
CA LEU A 20 -10.66 -29.82 -17.48
C LEU A 20 -9.99 -30.15 -16.16
N ILE A 21 -9.94 -31.43 -15.79
CA ILE A 21 -9.31 -31.90 -14.55
C ILE A 21 -7.81 -31.61 -14.55
N VAL A 22 -7.12 -31.85 -15.67
CA VAL A 22 -5.67 -31.57 -15.76
C VAL A 22 -5.39 -30.07 -15.64
N VAL A 23 -6.23 -29.22 -16.25
CA VAL A 23 -6.05 -27.75 -16.17
C VAL A 23 -6.23 -27.25 -14.73
N ILE A 24 -7.29 -27.64 -14.02
CA ILE A 24 -7.48 -27.21 -12.63
C ILE A 24 -6.42 -27.78 -11.70
N ALA A 25 -5.88 -28.97 -11.98
CA ALA A 25 -4.79 -29.55 -11.22
C ALA A 25 -3.51 -28.70 -11.33
N ILE A 26 -3.15 -28.24 -12.54
CA ILE A 26 -2.00 -27.36 -12.75
C ILE A 26 -2.25 -25.99 -12.11
N LEU A 27 -3.45 -25.40 -12.26
CA LEU A 27 -3.81 -24.14 -11.63
C LEU A 27 -3.72 -24.21 -10.10
N ALA A 28 -4.12 -25.33 -9.49
CA ALA A 28 -3.99 -25.53 -8.05
C ALA A 28 -2.53 -25.52 -7.58
N ILE A 29 -1.63 -26.18 -8.32
CA ILE A 29 -0.18 -26.18 -8.01
C ILE A 29 0.40 -24.77 -8.13
N LEU A 30 0.06 -24.03 -9.20
CA LEU A 30 0.52 -22.66 -9.40
C LEU A 30 -0.01 -21.73 -8.30
N ALA A 31 -1.28 -21.87 -7.91
CA ALA A 31 -1.87 -21.08 -6.84
C ALA A 31 -1.16 -21.29 -5.49
N LEU A 32 -0.81 -22.54 -5.14
CA LEU A 32 -0.09 -22.84 -3.90
C LEU A 32 1.27 -22.11 -3.80
N ILE A 33 1.98 -21.96 -4.92
CA ILE A 33 3.26 -21.24 -4.96
C ILE A 33 3.05 -19.72 -5.01
N ALA A 34 2.00 -19.26 -5.70
CA ALA A 34 1.74 -17.84 -5.92
C ALA A 34 1.22 -17.13 -4.66
N LEU A 35 0.34 -17.75 -3.88
CA LEU A 35 -0.32 -17.15 -2.72
C LEU A 35 0.66 -16.59 -1.66
N PRO A 36 1.66 -17.33 -1.14
CA PRO A 36 2.57 -16.80 -0.12
C PRO A 36 3.42 -15.64 -0.67
N ARG A 37 3.85 -15.72 -1.93
CA ARG A 37 4.62 -14.65 -2.59
C ARG A 37 3.79 -13.38 -2.76
N LEU A 38 2.51 -13.53 -3.11
CA LEU A 38 1.61 -12.39 -3.24
C LEU A 38 1.38 -11.73 -1.88
N SER A 39 1.22 -12.50 -0.81
CA SER A 39 1.07 -11.96 0.55
C SER A 39 2.28 -11.14 0.98
N GLN A 40 3.49 -11.66 0.77
CA GLN A 40 4.73 -10.92 1.05
C GLN A 40 4.84 -9.66 0.21
N PHE A 41 4.58 -9.75 -1.10
CA PHE A 41 4.63 -8.59 -1.98
C PHE A 41 3.67 -7.47 -1.58
N ILE A 42 2.47 -7.82 -1.11
CA ILE A 42 1.49 -6.85 -0.59
C ILE A 42 2.02 -6.19 0.69
N SER A 43 2.62 -6.97 1.61
CA SER A 43 3.24 -6.46 2.83
C SER A 43 4.39 -5.50 2.51
N ASP A 44 5.33 -5.91 1.65
CA ASP A 44 6.50 -5.11 1.28
C ASP A 44 6.10 -3.80 0.58
N ALA A 45 5.08 -3.86 -0.30
CA ALA A 45 4.54 -2.69 -0.96
C ALA A 45 3.87 -1.73 0.04
N GLY A 46 3.23 -2.28 1.08
CA GLY A 46 2.66 -1.52 2.17
C GLY A 46 3.69 -0.81 3.02
N GLU A 47 4.71 -1.54 3.49
CA GLU A 47 5.84 -0.98 4.25
C GLU A 47 6.54 0.12 3.45
N SER A 48 6.77 -0.10 2.15
CA SER A 48 7.36 0.91 1.27
C SER A 48 6.51 2.17 1.12
N ALA A 49 5.18 2.04 1.13
CA ALA A 49 4.25 3.16 1.07
C ALA A 49 4.18 3.92 2.40
N ASP A 50 4.23 3.19 3.51
CA ASP A 50 4.25 3.76 4.86
C ASP A 50 5.55 4.53 5.11
N ASP A 51 6.70 3.98 4.70
CA ASP A 51 8.00 4.66 4.73
C ASP A 51 8.01 5.94 3.89
N ALA A 52 7.43 5.90 2.69
CA ALA A 52 7.33 7.07 1.84
C ALA A 52 6.46 8.17 2.50
N THR A 53 5.37 7.77 3.15
CA THR A 53 4.49 8.68 3.89
C THR A 53 5.19 9.26 5.10
N ALA A 54 5.90 8.44 5.89
CA ALA A 54 6.71 8.87 7.01
C ALA A 54 7.78 9.89 6.58
N ALA A 55 8.42 9.69 5.42
CA ALA A 55 9.38 10.63 4.86
C ALA A 55 8.75 11.98 4.47
N VAL A 56 7.53 11.98 3.91
CA VAL A 56 6.78 13.22 3.64
C VAL A 56 6.49 13.97 4.94
N ILE A 57 6.00 13.27 5.96
CA ILE A 57 5.69 13.84 7.27
C ILE A 57 6.96 14.37 7.96
N TYR A 58 8.07 13.65 7.89
CA TYR A 58 9.37 14.08 8.41
C TYR A 58 9.79 15.43 7.81
N ARG A 59 9.68 15.57 6.49
CA ARG A 59 10.05 16.80 5.77
C ARG A 59 9.12 17.96 6.15
N ALA A 60 7.82 17.71 6.28
CA ALA A 60 6.84 18.69 6.73
C ALA A 60 7.12 19.16 8.17
N ALA A 61 7.36 18.22 9.09
CA ALA A 61 7.69 18.52 10.48
C ALA A 61 9.01 19.29 10.61
N SER A 62 10.01 18.94 9.80
CA SER A 62 11.30 19.65 9.74
C SER A 62 11.14 21.07 9.22
N ALA A 63 10.30 21.27 8.20
CA ALA A 63 9.99 22.60 7.66
C ALA A 63 9.27 23.46 8.71
N TYR A 64 8.34 22.88 9.48
CA TYR A 64 7.68 23.55 10.59
C TYR A 64 8.64 23.97 11.70
N ILE A 65 9.59 23.10 12.08
CA ILE A 65 10.61 23.47 13.09
C ILE A 65 11.50 24.60 12.58
N ALA A 66 11.90 24.54 11.30
CA ALA A 66 12.75 25.57 10.69
C ALA A 66 12.05 26.95 10.61
N SER A 67 10.73 27.00 10.42
CA SER A 67 9.97 28.25 10.43
C SER A 67 9.65 28.78 11.84
N ASN A 68 9.82 27.95 12.88
CA ASN A 68 9.47 28.27 14.26
C ASN A 68 10.64 27.98 15.24
N PRO A 69 11.66 28.86 15.33
CA PRO A 69 12.93 28.59 16.01
C PRO A 69 12.91 28.49 17.55
N ASN A 70 11.73 28.51 18.19
CA ASN A 70 11.57 28.38 19.65
C ASN A 70 10.37 27.49 20.01
N LEU A 71 10.19 26.37 19.31
CA LEU A 71 9.15 25.39 19.63
C LEU A 71 9.52 24.59 20.88
N GLU A 72 8.56 24.50 21.81
CA GLU A 72 8.63 23.63 22.99
C GLU A 72 7.73 22.38 22.83
N ALA A 73 6.76 22.46 21.91
CA ALA A 73 5.83 21.39 21.57
C ALA A 73 5.54 21.35 20.06
N LEU A 74 5.36 20.15 19.52
CA LEU A 74 4.87 19.96 18.15
C LEU A 74 3.35 20.08 18.13
N ASP A 75 2.82 20.83 17.17
CA ASP A 75 1.41 20.85 16.86
C ASP A 75 1.20 20.15 15.52
N VAL A 76 0.58 18.98 15.57
CA VAL A 76 0.26 18.13 14.41
C VAL A 76 -0.58 18.90 13.38
N SER A 77 -1.49 19.77 13.83
CA SER A 77 -2.37 20.53 12.94
C SER A 77 -1.62 21.61 12.18
N GLU A 78 -0.57 22.17 12.78
CA GLU A 78 0.32 23.12 12.11
C GLU A 78 1.24 22.40 11.12
N ILE A 79 1.77 21.22 11.49
CA ILE A 79 2.59 20.40 10.59
C ILE A 79 1.79 19.95 9.36
N GLN A 80 0.51 19.62 9.52
CA GLN A 80 -0.37 19.25 8.41
C GLN A 80 -0.44 20.31 7.30
N LYS A 81 -0.25 21.60 7.63
CA LYS A 81 -0.24 22.69 6.64
C LYS A 81 1.00 22.67 5.73
N TYR A 82 2.05 21.93 6.12
CA TYR A 82 3.26 21.75 5.34
C TYR A 82 3.24 20.47 4.49
N VAL A 83 2.11 19.76 4.47
CA VAL A 83 1.87 18.58 3.64
C VAL A 83 0.91 18.96 2.53
N ASP A 84 1.39 18.95 1.28
CA ASP A 84 0.57 19.29 0.11
C ASP A 84 -0.39 18.16 -0.29
N ASP A 85 -0.12 16.92 0.16
CA ASP A 85 -0.93 15.75 -0.15
C ASP A 85 -2.07 15.57 0.84
N SER A 86 -3.32 15.76 0.38
CA SER A 86 -4.52 15.59 1.19
C SER A 86 -4.79 14.15 1.65
N THR A 87 -4.09 13.16 1.09
CA THR A 87 -4.22 11.76 1.49
C THR A 87 -3.33 11.41 2.68
N VAL A 88 -2.37 12.27 3.02
CA VAL A 88 -1.47 12.10 4.15
C VAL A 88 -2.02 12.85 5.36
N ASN A 89 -2.41 12.10 6.38
CA ASN A 89 -2.83 12.66 7.67
C ASN A 89 -1.70 12.50 8.69
N VAL A 90 -1.13 13.63 9.12
CA VAL A 90 -0.01 13.67 10.05
C VAL A 90 -0.41 13.14 11.43
N SER A 91 -1.70 13.16 11.77
CA SER A 91 -2.21 12.66 13.05
C SER A 91 -2.08 11.15 13.21
N ASP A 92 -1.95 10.43 12.10
CA ASP A 92 -1.78 8.98 12.08
C ASP A 92 -0.30 8.59 12.27
N ALA A 93 0.62 9.57 12.24
CA ALA A 93 2.03 9.34 12.52
C ALA A 93 2.41 9.68 13.98
N LYS A 94 3.32 8.89 14.53
CA LYS A 94 4.06 9.24 15.75
C LYS A 94 5.32 9.98 15.34
N ILE A 95 5.44 11.24 15.78
CA ILE A 95 6.60 12.09 15.53
C ILE A 95 7.38 12.24 16.83
N THR A 96 8.62 11.77 16.84
CA THR A 96 9.55 11.93 17.96
C THR A 96 10.47 13.12 17.67
N PRO A 97 10.30 14.26 18.38
CA PRO A 97 11.17 15.42 18.20
C PRO A 97 12.54 15.20 18.82
N GLU A 98 13.58 15.70 18.16
CA GLU A 98 14.90 15.88 18.74
C GLU A 98 14.91 17.15 19.59
N LYS A 99 15.41 17.07 20.83
CA LYS A 99 15.35 18.15 21.81
C LYS A 99 16.72 18.54 22.37
N ASP A 100 16.90 19.84 22.60
CA ASP A 100 17.96 20.41 23.43
C ASP A 100 17.31 21.17 24.61
N GLY A 101 17.31 20.54 25.79
CA GLY A 101 16.49 20.99 26.91
C GLY A 101 15.00 20.94 26.57
N ASP A 102 14.30 22.05 26.76
CA ASP A 102 12.87 22.18 26.43
C ASP A 102 12.62 22.53 24.95
N LYS A 103 13.66 22.88 24.20
CA LYS A 103 13.53 23.30 22.80
C LYS A 103 13.59 22.12 21.85
N ILE A 104 12.72 22.13 20.85
CA ILE A 104 12.76 21.22 19.72
C ILE A 104 13.76 21.76 18.69
N ILE A 105 14.76 20.96 18.37
CA ILE A 105 15.84 21.31 17.43
C ILE A 105 15.78 20.52 16.12
N GLY A 106 14.99 19.44 16.09
CA GLY A 106 14.88 18.58 14.91
C GLY A 106 13.83 17.48 15.09
N ILE A 107 13.87 16.50 14.19
CA ILE A 107 13.05 15.29 14.23
C ILE A 107 13.99 14.09 14.31
N GLU A 108 13.85 13.30 15.36
CA GLU A 108 14.63 12.07 15.58
C GLU A 108 14.03 10.91 14.78
N LYS A 109 12.71 10.76 14.84
CA LYS A 109 11.99 9.65 14.19
C LYS A 109 10.58 10.02 13.81
N VAL A 110 10.10 9.48 12.69
CA VAL A 110 8.67 9.44 12.33
C VAL A 110 8.29 7.99 12.10
N GLU A 111 7.26 7.52 12.79
CA GLU A 111 6.65 6.21 12.58
C GLU A 111 5.25 6.43 12.03
N TYR A 112 4.95 5.83 10.88
CA TYR A 112 3.63 5.84 10.28
C TYR A 112 3.20 4.40 10.08
N GLU A 113 2.01 4.05 10.56
CA GLU A 113 1.43 2.72 10.37
C GLU A 113 0.04 2.92 9.75
N SER A 114 -0.09 2.58 8.48
CA SER A 114 -1.37 2.69 7.76
C SER A 114 -2.43 1.71 8.32
N GLY A 115 -2.00 0.60 8.92
CA GLY A 115 -2.87 -0.50 9.36
C GLY A 115 -3.61 -1.20 8.20
N ALA A 116 -3.30 -0.85 6.95
CA ALA A 116 -3.98 -1.38 5.75
C ALA A 116 -3.45 -2.75 5.30
N TYR A 117 -2.33 -3.20 5.86
CA TYR A 117 -1.67 -4.44 5.48
C TYR A 117 -1.69 -5.40 6.67
N PRO A 118 -2.23 -6.62 6.51
CA PRO A 118 -2.27 -7.58 7.60
C PRO A 118 -0.84 -7.88 8.04
N ASP A 119 -0.57 -7.70 9.33
CA ASP A 119 0.70 -8.04 9.96
C ASP A 119 1.13 -9.45 9.51
N SER A 120 2.38 -9.54 9.04
CA SER A 120 3.01 -10.77 8.51
C SER A 120 2.98 -11.95 9.47
#